data_AF-A0AAP2XTR3-F1
#
_entry.id   AF-A0AAP2XTR3-F1
#
_cell.length_a   1.000
_cell.length_b   1.000
_cell.length_c   1.000
_cell.angle_alpha   90.00
_cell.angle_beta   90.00
_cell.angle_gamma   90.00
#
_symmetry.space_group_name_H-M   'P 1'
#
loop_
_entity.id
_entity.type
_entity.pdbx_description
1 polymer ?
#
loop_
_entity_poly.entity_id
_entity_poly.type
_entity_poly.pdbx_seq_one_letter_code
_entity_poly.pdbx_strand_id
1 'polypeptide(L)' 'MSDYTEKSVSMKCKHCGYEEDVPQWVLNELNEFSDDKSYQMICPECDDTMFEKGTLS' A
#
# COMPACT_ATOMS: atom_id res chain seq x y z
N MET A 1 -13.06 6.52 25.04
CA MET A 1 -13.13 6.40 23.56
C MET A 1 -11.85 5.68 23.18
N SER A 2 -11.94 4.46 22.70
CA SER A 2 -10.75 3.65 22.36
C SER A 2 -10.00 4.33 21.23
N ASP A 3 -8.69 4.55 21.42
CA ASP A 3 -7.78 5.04 20.39
C ASP A 3 -7.78 4.07 19.21
N TYR A 4 -8.64 4.30 18.23
CA TYR A 4 -8.54 3.67 16.91
C TYR A 4 -7.40 4.37 16.18
N THR A 5 -6.16 4.01 16.50
CA THR A 5 -5.02 4.41 15.70
C THR A 5 -5.14 3.65 14.38
N GLU A 6 -5.70 4.30 13.36
CA GLU A 6 -5.76 3.77 12.00
C GLU A 6 -4.33 3.42 11.56
N LYS A 7 -4.08 2.13 11.32
CA LYS A 7 -2.79 1.69 10.81
C LYS A 7 -2.69 2.09 9.35
N SER A 8 -1.69 2.88 9.01
CA SER A 8 -1.31 3.17 7.63
C SER A 8 -0.04 2.42 7.26
N VAL A 9 0.09 2.10 5.99
CA VAL A 9 1.25 1.47 5.36
C VAL A 9 1.81 2.46 4.35
N SER A 10 3.06 2.85 4.52
CA SER A 10 3.73 3.72 3.55
C SER A 10 4.03 2.92 2.28
N MET A 11 3.50 3.37 1.15
CA MET A 11 3.72 2.79 -0.16
C MET A 11 4.62 3.71 -0.98
N LYS A 12 5.45 3.12 -1.85
CA LYS A 12 6.36 3.84 -2.73
C LYS A 12 6.33 3.26 -4.14
N CYS A 13 6.27 4.12 -5.14
CA CYS A 13 6.44 3.72 -6.53
C CYS A 13 7.92 3.41 -6.82
N LYS A 14 8.19 2.27 -7.46
CA LYS A 14 9.55 1.89 -7.88
C LYS A 14 10.10 2.74 -9.02
N HIS A 15 9.24 3.37 -9.80
CA HIS A 15 9.63 4.07 -11.02
C HIS A 15 9.82 5.57 -10.81
N CYS A 16 8.76 6.28 -10.44
CA CYS A 16 8.81 7.74 -10.24
C CYS A 16 9.20 8.15 -8.82
N GLY A 17 9.18 7.21 -7.87
CA GLY A 17 9.49 7.48 -6.46
C GLY A 17 8.36 8.15 -5.67
N TYR A 18 7.15 8.29 -6.25
CA TYR A 18 5.96 8.76 -5.54
C TYR A 18 5.72 7.93 -4.27
N GLU A 19 5.34 8.60 -3.19
CA GLU A 19 5.08 7.98 -1.89
C GLU A 19 3.70 8.41 -1.39
N GLU A 20 2.95 7.46 -0.83
CA GLU A 20 1.68 7.73 -0.18
C GLU A 20 1.48 6.79 1.02
N ASP A 21 0.78 7.27 2.04
CA ASP A 21 0.38 6.43 3.17
C ASP A 21 -1.01 5.88 2.93
N VAL A 22 -1.08 4.56 2.71
CA VAL A 22 -2.34 3.86 2.42
C VAL A 22 -2.87 3.24 3.71
N PRO A 23 -4.13 3.48 4.11
CA PRO A 23 -4.71 2.80 5.25
C PRO A 23 -4.70 1.28 5.07
N GLN A 24 -4.34 0.55 6.12
CA GLN A 24 -4.23 -0.91 6.09
C GLN A 24 -5.57 -1.59 5.71
N TRP A 25 -6.71 -0.98 6.04
CA TRP A 25 -8.02 -1.51 5.66
C TRP A 25 -8.23 -1.49 4.13
N VAL A 26 -7.73 -0.47 3.42
CA VAL A 26 -7.78 -0.41 1.94
C VAL A 26 -6.98 -1.55 1.36
N LEU A 27 -5.78 -1.80 1.91
CA LEU A 27 -4.98 -2.94 1.50
C LEU A 27 -5.74 -4.23 1.77
N ASN A 28 -6.24 -4.46 2.98
CA ASN A 28 -6.97 -5.69 3.31
C ASN A 28 -8.13 -5.98 2.34
N GLU A 29 -8.94 -4.98 1.99
CA GLU A 29 -10.00 -5.10 0.98
C GLU A 29 -9.44 -5.53 -0.38
N LEU A 30 -8.30 -4.98 -0.81
CA LEU A 30 -7.63 -5.40 -2.03
C LEU A 30 -7.09 -6.85 -1.97
N ASN A 31 -6.76 -7.38 -0.78
CA ASN A 31 -6.35 -8.79 -0.62
C ASN A 31 -7.51 -9.74 -0.82
N GLU A 32 -8.70 -9.36 -0.38
CA GLU A 32 -9.85 -10.27 -0.43
C GLU A 32 -10.16 -10.70 -1.88
N PHE A 33 -9.65 -9.95 -2.85
CA PHE A 33 -9.76 -10.25 -4.28
C PHE A 33 -8.48 -10.85 -4.90
N SER A 34 -7.39 -11.02 -4.15
CA SER A 34 -6.09 -11.53 -4.65
C SER A 34 -5.59 -12.71 -3.79
N ASP A 35 -5.61 -13.91 -4.37
CA ASP A 35 -5.05 -15.12 -3.73
C ASP A 35 -3.53 -14.99 -3.45
N ASP A 36 -2.86 -14.16 -4.25
CA ASP A 36 -1.48 -13.77 -4.06
C ASP A 36 -1.46 -12.58 -3.11
N LYS A 37 -1.01 -12.79 -1.87
CA LYS A 37 -0.93 -11.81 -0.75
C LYS A 37 -0.08 -10.55 -1.03
N SER A 38 0.25 -10.30 -2.29
CA SER A 38 0.89 -9.08 -2.79
C SER A 38 -0.19 -8.11 -3.25
N TYR A 39 -0.49 -7.12 -2.42
CA TYR A 39 -1.27 -5.95 -2.86
C TYR A 39 -0.55 -5.28 -4.04
N GLN A 40 -1.16 -5.32 -5.23
CA GLN A 40 -0.64 -4.61 -6.40
C GLN A 40 -1.27 -3.22 -6.46
N MET A 41 -0.74 -2.29 -5.67
CA MET A 41 -1.11 -0.88 -5.79
C MET A 41 -0.46 -0.27 -7.03
N ILE A 42 -1.24 0.52 -7.77
CA ILE A 42 -0.79 1.22 -8.99
C ILE A 42 -0.52 2.67 -8.66
N CYS A 43 0.62 3.18 -9.13
CA CYS A 43 1.03 4.54 -8.91
C CYS A 43 0.16 5.53 -9.70
N PRO A 44 -0.45 6.54 -9.05
CA PRO A 44 -1.31 7.51 -9.74
C PRO A 44 -0.55 8.43 -10.70
N GLU A 45 0.78 8.53 -10.58
CA GLU A 45 1.61 9.45 -11.39
C GLU A 45 2.15 8.80 -12.67
N CYS A 46 2.30 7.47 -12.70
CA CYS A 46 2.98 6.79 -13.82
C CYS A 46 2.45 5.40 -14.15
N ASP A 47 1.36 4.98 -13.50
CA ASP A 47 0.71 3.67 -13.65
C ASP A 47 1.61 2.45 -13.39
N ASP A 48 2.81 2.64 -12.83
CA ASP A 48 3.70 1.55 -12.44
C ASP A 48 3.39 1.05 -11.01
N THR A 49 3.88 -0.14 -10.67
CA THR A 49 3.62 -0.79 -9.38
C THR A 49 4.25 -0.06 -8.20
N MET A 50 3.48 0.05 -7.13
CA MET A 50 3.93 0.52 -5.82
C MET A 50 4.22 -0.65 -4.88
N PHE A 51 5.15 -0.44 -3.95
CA PHE A 51 5.58 -1.42 -2.95
C PHE A 51 5.55 -0.82 -1.55
N GLU A 52 5.40 -1.65 -0.53
CA GLU A 52 5.46 -1.21 0.86
C GLU A 52 6.88 -0.78 1.24
N LYS A 53 7.02 0.46 1.69
CA LYS A 53 8.25 1.08 2.16
C LYS A 53 8.48 0.66 3.62
N GLY A 54 8.99 -0.57 3.80
CA GLY A 54 9.32 -1.09 5.14
C GLY A 54 9.58 -2.59 5.19
N THR A 55 9.13 -3.34 4.18
CA THR A 55 9.34 -4.79 4.06
C THR A 55 10.63 -5.18 3.34
N LEU A 56 11.32 -4.22 2.70
CA LEU A 56 12.68 -4.39 2.19
C LEU A 56 13.69 -3.89 3.25
N SER A 57 14.01 -4.78 4.20
CA SER A 57 15.17 -4.67 5.10
C SER A 57 16.39 -5.36 4.48
#